data_AF-A0A0F8D7N0-F1
#
_entry.id   AF-A0A0F8D7N0-F1
#
_cell.length_a   1.000
_cell.length_b   1.000
_cell.length_c   1.000
_cell.angle_alpha   90.00
_cell.angle_beta   90.00
_cell.angle_gamma   90.00
#
_symmetry.space_group_name_H-M   'P 1'
#
loop_
_entity.id
_entity.type
_entity.pdbx_description
1 polymer ?
#
loop_
_entity_poly.entity_id
_entity_poly.type
_entity_poly.pdbx_seq_one_letter_code
_entity_poly.pdbx_strand_id
1 'polypeptide(L)'
;MIPALQIALVEEANEGVGWDLEKLEKKPEAMMKDVWEILDKHFEDPFHRAQASEKLENIQQCGRPLDDYIAEYSDLLQQVGGEDYHKDVKIQGLMRGLDNDLYN
;
A
#
# COMPACT_ATOMS: atom_id res chain seq x y z
N MET A 1 10.24 -21.04 11.32
CA MET A 1 9.29 -20.90 12.44
C MET A 1 8.63 -19.53 12.33
N ILE A 2 7.49 -19.47 11.64
CA ILE A 2 6.68 -18.27 11.39
C ILE A 2 5.14 -18.46 11.68
N PRO A 3 4.56 -19.66 11.98
CA PRO A 3 3.10 -19.76 12.08
C PRO A 3 2.46 -18.97 13.22
N ALA A 4 3.08 -18.92 14.41
CA ALA A 4 2.43 -18.37 15.60
C ALA A 4 2.26 -16.85 15.56
N LEU A 5 3.22 -16.12 14.97
CA LEU A 5 3.11 -14.66 14.81
C LEU A 5 2.10 -14.30 13.71
N GLN A 6 2.03 -15.07 12.63
CA GLN A 6 1.03 -14.87 11.58
C GLN A 6 -0.39 -15.11 12.10
N ILE A 7 -0.60 -16.14 12.92
CA ILE A 7 -1.91 -16.43 13.52
C ILE A 7 -2.32 -15.33 14.51
N ALA A 8 -1.41 -14.89 15.39
CA ALA A 8 -1.70 -13.83 16.36
C ALA A 8 -2.03 -12.48 15.68
N LEU A 9 -1.32 -12.12 14.60
CA LEU A 9 -1.62 -10.92 13.81
C LEU A 9 -2.96 -11.00 13.09
N VAL A 10 -3.32 -12.17 12.56
CA VAL A 10 -4.63 -12.41 11.93
C VAL A 10 -5.77 -12.38 12.97
N GLU A 11 -5.54 -12.89 14.18
CA GLU A 11 -6.51 -12.82 15.28
C GLU A 11 -6.71 -11.39 15.78
N GLU A 12 -5.64 -10.62 15.96
CA GLU A 12 -5.70 -9.20 16.36
C GLU A 12 -6.38 -8.33 15.29
N ALA A 13 -6.08 -8.57 14.00
CA ALA A 13 -6.76 -7.91 12.89
C ALA A 13 -8.26 -8.24 12.86
N ASN A 14 -8.63 -9.51 13.08
CA ASN A 14 -10.04 -9.93 13.13
C ASN A 14 -10.79 -9.35 14.34
N GLU A 15 -10.15 -9.21 15.49
CA GLU A 15 -10.73 -8.51 16.64
C GLU A 15 -10.94 -7.02 16.35
N GLY A 16 -9.98 -6.36 15.69
CA GLY A 16 -10.10 -4.97 15.24
C GLY A 16 -11.27 -4.75 14.26
N VAL A 17 -11.44 -5.64 13.29
CA VAL A 17 -12.57 -5.65 12.34
C VAL A 17 -13.90 -5.76 13.09
N GLY A 18 -13.99 -6.67 14.05
CA GLY A 18 -15.21 -6.88 14.84
C GLY A 18 -15.66 -5.62 15.57
N TRP A 19 -14.72 -4.90 16.19
CA TRP A 19 -15.00 -3.65 16.89
C TRP A 19 -15.44 -2.52 15.96
N ASP A 20 -14.82 -2.40 14.79
CA ASP A 20 -15.18 -1.35 13.82
C ASP A 20 -16.55 -1.63 13.17
N LEU A 21 -16.87 -2.90 12.89
CA LEU A 21 -18.19 -3.30 12.40
C LEU A 21 -19.29 -3.12 13.45
N GLU A 22 -19.03 -3.42 14.73
CA GLU A 22 -19.99 -3.20 15.83
C GLU A 22 -20.29 -1.70 16.05
N LYS A 23 -19.28 -0.83 15.90
CA LYS A 23 -19.48 0.62 15.90
C LYS A 23 -20.28 1.10 14.69
N LEU A 24 -20.09 0.46 13.54
CA LEU A 24 -20.80 0.79 12.31
C LEU A 24 -22.29 0.37 12.40
N GLU A 25 -22.60 -0.79 12.99
CA GLU A 25 -23.97 -1.25 13.22
C GLU A 25 -24.77 -0.28 14.12
N LYS A 26 -24.10 0.36 15.08
CA LYS A 26 -24.71 1.37 15.97
C LYS A 26 -24.95 2.72 15.29
N LYS A 27 -24.50 2.90 14.04
CA LYS A 27 -24.70 4.12 13.24
C LYS A 27 -25.95 3.95 12.35
N PRO A 28 -27.03 4.72 12.57
CA PRO A 28 -28.27 4.57 11.81
C PRO A 28 -28.16 4.99 10.33
N GLU A 29 -27.06 5.63 9.94
CA GLU A 29 -26.78 6.10 8.58
C GLU A 29 -25.65 5.31 7.89
N ALA A 30 -25.16 4.23 8.52
CA ALA A 30 -24.10 3.43 7.93
C ALA A 30 -24.55 2.80 6.60
N MET A 31 -23.72 2.97 5.57
CA MET A 31 -23.95 2.44 4.23
C MET A 31 -23.09 1.21 3.98
N MET A 32 -23.48 0.38 3.02
CA MET A 32 -22.70 -0.78 2.56
C MET A 32 -21.26 -0.40 2.18
N LYS A 33 -21.05 0.84 1.70
CA LYS A 33 -19.72 1.38 1.39
C LYS A 33 -18.81 1.44 2.63
N ASP A 34 -19.36 1.82 3.79
CA ASP A 34 -18.59 1.93 5.04
C ASP A 34 -18.15 0.56 5.55
N VAL A 35 -18.97 -0.48 5.33
CA VAL A 35 -18.60 -1.89 5.61
C VAL A 35 -17.42 -2.31 4.74
N TRP A 36 -17.50 -2.03 3.43
CA TRP A 36 -16.41 -2.35 2.51
C TRP A 36 -15.12 -1.60 2.85
N GLU A 37 -15.20 -0.34 3.26
CA GLU A 37 -14.02 0.45 3.66
C GLU A 37 -13.35 -0.11 4.93
N ILE A 38 -14.13 -0.59 5.90
CA ILE A 38 -13.59 -1.26 7.10
C ILE A 38 -12.90 -2.57 6.72
N LEU A 39 -13.54 -3.37 5.86
CA LEU A 39 -12.98 -4.63 5.42
C LEU A 39 -11.70 -4.39 4.60
N ASP A 40 -11.73 -3.50 3.62
CA ASP A 40 -10.59 -3.17 2.77
C ASP A 40 -9.38 -2.72 3.60
N LYS A 41 -9.59 -1.85 4.59
CA LYS A 41 -8.54 -1.37 5.49
C LYS A 41 -7.90 -2.45 6.36
N HIS A 42 -8.68 -3.44 6.81
CA HIS A 42 -8.19 -4.50 7.71
C HIS A 42 -7.69 -5.74 6.98
N PHE A 43 -8.17 -5.99 5.77
CA PHE A 43 -7.70 -7.06 4.90
C PHE A 43 -6.59 -6.61 3.94
N GLU A 44 -6.28 -5.30 3.86
CA GLU A 44 -5.05 -4.79 3.27
C GLU A 44 -3.87 -5.32 4.09
N ASP A 45 -3.13 -6.30 3.55
CA ASP A 45 -2.06 -6.98 4.27
C ASP A 45 -0.94 -5.97 4.64
N PRO A 46 -0.72 -5.69 5.93
CA PRO A 46 0.30 -4.75 6.38
C PRO A 46 1.71 -5.17 5.94
N PHE A 47 1.95 -6.47 5.76
CA PHE A 47 3.22 -6.98 5.23
C PHE A 47 3.37 -6.68 3.74
N HIS A 48 2.29 -6.76 2.96
CA HIS A 48 2.34 -6.36 1.55
C HIS A 48 2.65 -4.87 1.41
N ARG A 49 2.00 -4.02 2.22
CA ARG A 49 2.26 -2.58 2.22
C ARG A 49 3.69 -2.24 2.65
N ALA A 50 4.20 -2.90 3.69
CA ALA A 50 5.58 -2.73 4.15
C ALA A 50 6.60 -3.17 3.10
N GLN A 51 6.38 -4.32 2.45
CA GLN A 51 7.23 -4.80 1.36
C GLN A 51 7.19 -3.87 0.14
N ALA A 52 6.01 -3.39 -0.24
CA ALA A 52 5.86 -2.42 -1.31
C ALA A 52 6.61 -1.12 -1.00
N SER A 53 6.55 -0.66 0.27
CA SER A 53 7.28 0.52 0.73
C SER A 53 8.80 0.34 0.64
N GLU A 54 9.31 -0.79 1.15
CA GLU A 54 10.74 -1.11 1.07
C GLU A 54 11.22 -1.19 -0.39
N LYS A 55 10.43 -1.81 -1.26
CA LYS A 55 10.76 -1.92 -2.68
C LYS A 55 10.70 -0.57 -3.40
N LEU A 56 9.72 0.28 -3.06
CA LEU A 56 9.58 1.63 -3.61
C LEU A 56 10.76 2.53 -3.23
N GLU A 57 11.32 2.40 -2.03
CA GLU A 57 12.49 3.15 -1.59
C GLU A 57 13.77 2.80 -2.35
N ASN A 58 13.86 1.57 -2.87
CA ASN A 58 15.05 1.01 -3.50
C ASN A 58 14.91 0.78 -5.02
N ILE A 59 13.77 1.15 -5.61
CA ILE A 59 13.53 0.94 -7.05
C ILE A 59 14.46 1.81 -7.90
N GLN A 60 15.05 1.19 -8.92
CA GLN A 60 15.96 1.83 -9.86
C GLN A 60 15.67 1.37 -11.30
N GLN A 61 15.97 2.23 -12.28
CA GLN A 61 15.82 1.92 -13.69
C GLN A 61 16.89 0.94 -14.16
N CYS A 62 18.15 0.99 -13.72
CA CYS A 62 19.13 -0.07 -13.96
C CYS A 62 19.23 -0.55 -15.44
N GLY A 63 19.08 0.35 -16.41
CA GLY A 63 19.11 0.05 -17.84
C GLY A 63 17.88 -0.66 -18.41
N ARG A 64 16.81 -0.92 -17.62
CA ARG A 64 15.54 -1.41 -18.17
C ARG A 64 14.78 -0.29 -18.90
N PRO A 65 13.85 -0.65 -19.82
CA PRO A 65 13.00 0.32 -20.49
C PRO A 65 12.30 1.25 -19.50
N LEU A 66 12.20 2.53 -19.86
CA LEU A 66 11.58 3.56 -19.03
C LEU A 66 10.12 3.22 -18.71
N ASP A 67 9.38 2.67 -19.67
CA ASP A 67 7.98 2.28 -19.48
C ASP A 67 7.82 1.18 -18.43
N ASP A 68 8.70 0.17 -18.44
CA ASP A 68 8.71 -0.90 -17.44
C ASP A 68 9.03 -0.35 -16.05
N TYR A 69 9.95 0.61 -15.97
CA TYR A 69 10.28 1.30 -14.72
C TYR A 69 9.11 2.12 -14.18
N ILE A 70 8.46 2.92 -15.02
CA ILE A 70 7.31 3.75 -14.65
C ILE A 70 6.13 2.87 -14.21
N ALA A 71 5.88 1.76 -14.92
CA ALA A 71 4.81 0.84 -14.59
C ALA A 71 5.03 0.22 -13.19
N GLU A 72 6.23 -0.30 -12.90
CA GLU A 72 6.54 -0.87 -11.58
C GLU A 72 6.50 0.19 -10.48
N TYR A 73 7.03 1.39 -10.73
CA TYR A 73 6.97 2.50 -9.77
C TYR A 73 5.52 2.88 -9.44
N SER A 74 4.65 2.92 -10.45
CA SER A 74 3.23 3.27 -10.27
C SER A 74 2.46 2.20 -9.49
N ASP A 75 2.73 0.93 -9.78
CA ASP A 75 2.14 -0.22 -9.07
C ASP A 75 2.55 -0.24 -7.59
N LEU A 76 3.84 -0.04 -7.30
CA LEU A 76 4.33 0.08 -5.92
C LEU A 76 3.76 1.29 -5.19
N LEU A 77 3.64 2.45 -5.87
CA LEU A 77 2.97 3.62 -5.30
C LEU A 77 1.52 3.31 -4.93
N GLN A 78 0.79 2.55 -5.75
CA GLN A 78 -0.59 2.17 -5.44
C GLN A 78 -0.66 1.23 -4.23
N GLN A 79 0.22 0.22 -4.17
CA GLN A 79 0.29 -0.75 -3.08
C GLN A 79 0.66 -0.13 -1.72
N VAL A 80 1.30 1.05 -1.70
CA VAL A 80 1.59 1.77 -0.45
C VAL A 80 0.51 2.79 -0.04
N GLY A 81 -0.58 2.90 -0.81
CA GLY A 81 -1.58 3.95 -0.64
C GLY A 81 -1.08 5.32 -1.08
N GLY A 82 -0.14 5.36 -2.02
CA GLY A 82 0.47 6.58 -2.54
C GLY A 82 -0.46 7.44 -3.38
N GLU A 83 -1.72 7.05 -3.60
CA GLU A 83 -2.72 7.89 -4.28
C GLU A 83 -2.84 9.28 -3.63
N ASP A 84 -2.74 9.34 -2.30
CA ASP A 84 -2.82 10.57 -1.49
C ASP A 84 -1.56 11.44 -1.53
N TYR A 85 -0.46 10.97 -2.12
CA TYR A 85 0.79 11.74 -2.12
C TYR A 85 0.67 12.96 -3.04
N HIS A 86 1.31 14.06 -2.63
CA HIS A 86 1.43 15.23 -3.49
C HIS A 86 2.15 14.87 -4.79
N LYS A 87 1.70 15.42 -5.93
CA LYS A 87 2.26 15.10 -7.25
C LYS A 87 3.77 15.31 -7.31
N ASP A 88 4.28 16.35 -6.66
CA ASP A 88 5.73 16.63 -6.62
C ASP A 88 6.52 15.54 -5.89
N VAL A 89 5.95 14.95 -4.84
CA VAL A 89 6.58 13.83 -4.11
C VAL A 89 6.65 12.59 -4.99
N LYS A 90 5.59 12.31 -5.76
CA LYS A 90 5.56 11.21 -6.74
C LYS A 90 6.61 11.42 -7.83
N ILE A 91 6.73 12.64 -8.35
CA ILE A 91 7.69 12.96 -9.41
C ILE A 91 9.13 12.91 -8.88
N GLN A 92 9.40 13.42 -7.68
CA GLN A 92 10.73 13.33 -7.05
C GLN A 92 11.13 11.88 -6.77
N GLY A 93 10.20 11.05 -6.28
CA GLY A 93 10.44 9.63 -6.06
C GLY A 93 10.77 8.88 -7.35
N LEU A 94 10.03 9.16 -8.42
CA LEU A 94 10.30 8.63 -9.76
C LEU A 94 11.68 9.07 -10.26
N MET A 95 12.00 10.37 -10.17
CA MET A 95 13.28 10.90 -10.65
C MET A 95 14.49 10.35 -9.88
N ARG A 96 14.33 10.01 -8.60
CA ARG A 96 15.40 9.45 -7.77
C ARG A 96 15.93 8.11 -8.27
N GLY A 97 15.07 7.30 -8.90
CA GLY A 97 15.44 5.97 -9.38
C GLY A 97 15.78 5.91 -10.87
N LEU A 98 15.65 7.02 -11.61
CA LEU A 98 16.04 7.07 -13.02
C LEU A 98 17.56 6.98 -13.17
N ASP A 99 18.00 6.35 -14.26
CA ASP A 99 19.42 6.34 -14.61
C ASP A 99 19.84 7.76 -15.03
N ASN A 100 21.04 8.18 -14.62
CA ASN A 100 21.61 9.50 -14.97
C ASN A 100 21.88 9.66 -16.47
N ASP A 101 21.73 8.59 -17.25
CA ASP A 101 22.05 8.50 -18.67
C ASP A 101 21.08 9.32 -19.54
N LEU A 102 19.97 9.81 -18.99
CA LEU A 102 19.06 10.76 -19.65
C LEU A 102 19.67 12.15 -19.90
N TYR A 103 20.90 12.41 -19.44
CA TYR A 103 21.61 13.69 -19.59
C TYR A 103 22.79 13.67 -20.59
N ASN A 104 23.00 12.60 -21.35
CA ASN A 104 24.05 12.53 -22.40
C ASN A 104 23.49 12.62 -23.83
#